data_AF-A0A8C9E7R3-F1
#
_entry.id   AF-A0A8C9E7R3-F1
#
_cell.length_a   1.000
_cell.length_b   1.000
_cell.length_c   1.000
_cell.angle_alpha   90.00
_cell.angle_beta   90.00
_cell.angle_gamma   90.00
#
_symmetry.space_group_name_H-M   'P 1'
#
loop_
_entity.id
_entity.type
_entity.pdbx_description
1 polymer ?
#
loop_
_entity_poly.entity_id
_entity_poly.type
_entity_poly.pdbx_seq_one_letter_code
_entity_poly.pdbx_strand_id
1 'polypeptide(L)'
;MPGHCFGEVKMKFTIVFAGLVGIFLTPALANYNINVNSDNSGGSGQQSVSVNNEHKVANVDNNNGWDSWNSLWDYEYGFAVTRLFKKKSCIVHKMNKAVMPSFQALDTLVKEKKLQGKGLGKPSPKSLIYTVNPDKVNNLDQFGKSIIAMCKGIPTYMAEEIQEPSQILYIGKCFNIDIFWILNISFCGETVEN
;
A
#
# COMPACT_ATOMS: atom_id res chain seq x y z
N MET A 1 88.13 -30.71 -23.66
CA MET A 1 88.96 -29.57 -23.23
C MET A 1 88.44 -28.32 -23.94
N PRO A 2 88.47 -27.14 -23.29
CA PRO A 2 87.43 -26.52 -22.45
C PRO A 2 86.90 -25.21 -23.11
N GLY A 3 85.97 -24.40 -22.61
CA GLY A 3 85.19 -24.30 -21.37
C GLY A 3 84.59 -22.88 -21.25
N HIS A 4 83.39 -22.78 -20.64
CA HIS A 4 82.80 -21.70 -19.79
C HIS A 4 82.80 -20.23 -20.29
N CYS A 5 81.70 -19.45 -20.27
CA CYS A 5 80.93 -18.92 -19.12
C CYS A 5 79.58 -18.35 -19.61
N PHE A 6 78.42 -18.68 -19.01
CA PHE A 6 77.73 -18.06 -17.85
C PHE A 6 76.74 -16.92 -18.20
N GLY A 7 75.47 -17.08 -17.81
CA GLY A 7 74.45 -16.04 -17.87
C GLY A 7 73.01 -16.55 -17.70
N GLU A 8 72.61 -16.84 -16.47
CA GLU A 8 71.24 -17.16 -16.06
C GLU A 8 70.41 -15.86 -15.93
N VAL A 9 69.25 -15.75 -16.60
CA VAL A 9 68.30 -14.63 -16.39
C VAL A 9 67.01 -15.17 -15.79
N LYS A 10 66.85 -14.91 -14.50
CA LYS A 10 65.69 -15.21 -13.66
C LYS A 10 64.60 -14.16 -13.89
N MET A 11 63.53 -14.48 -14.62
CA MET A 11 62.38 -13.58 -14.76
C MET A 11 61.42 -13.73 -13.56
N LYS A 12 61.14 -12.62 -12.89
CA LYS A 12 60.12 -12.48 -11.82
C LYS A 12 58.87 -11.77 -12.37
N PHE A 13 57.73 -12.33 -11.96
CA PHE A 13 56.31 -11.95 -12.09
C PHE A 13 55.94 -10.48 -12.24
N THR A 14 54.87 -10.21 -13.01
CA THR A 14 53.76 -9.35 -12.54
C THR A 14 52.43 -9.72 -13.24
N ILE A 15 51.42 -10.15 -12.47
CA ILE A 15 50.03 -10.27 -12.92
C ILE A 15 49.32 -8.96 -12.57
N VAL A 16 48.70 -8.29 -13.54
CA VAL A 16 47.89 -7.09 -13.32
C VAL A 16 46.42 -7.47 -13.50
N PHE A 17 45.68 -7.60 -12.39
CA PHE A 17 44.21 -7.66 -12.42
C PHE A 17 43.67 -6.23 -12.37
N ALA A 18 43.21 -5.72 -13.52
CA ALA A 18 42.42 -4.49 -13.57
C ALA A 18 40.97 -4.82 -13.15
N GLY A 19 40.64 -4.55 -11.88
CA GLY A 19 39.27 -4.65 -11.38
C GLY A 19 38.47 -3.40 -11.77
N LEU A 20 37.55 -3.52 -12.72
CA LEU A 20 36.47 -2.55 -12.90
C LEU A 20 35.44 -2.80 -11.79
N VAL A 21 35.58 -2.08 -10.67
CA VAL A 21 34.51 -2.00 -9.66
C VAL A 21 33.43 -1.09 -10.23
N GLY A 22 32.44 -1.70 -10.89
CA GLY A 22 31.20 -1.02 -11.24
C GLY A 22 30.46 -0.63 -9.96
N ILE A 23 30.48 0.66 -9.61
CA ILE A 23 29.59 1.20 -8.59
C ILE A 23 28.18 1.15 -9.20
N PHE A 24 27.41 0.11 -8.87
CA PHE A 24 25.98 0.13 -9.07
C PHE A 24 25.41 1.20 -8.13
N LEU A 25 25.20 2.41 -8.67
CA LEU A 25 24.34 3.41 -8.04
C LEU A 25 22.92 2.85 -8.10
N THR A 26 22.50 2.10 -7.09
CA THR A 26 21.07 1.87 -6.88
C THR A 26 20.45 3.23 -6.60
N PRO A 27 19.50 3.73 -7.41
CA PRO A 27 18.78 4.93 -7.05
C PRO A 27 18.17 4.73 -5.65
N ALA A 28 18.42 5.66 -4.74
CA ALA A 28 17.82 5.64 -3.42
C ALA A 28 16.31 5.85 -3.58
N LEU A 29 15.55 4.76 -3.52
CA LEU A 29 14.09 4.76 -3.62
C LEU A 29 13.50 5.40 -2.37
N ALA A 30 12.74 6.49 -2.55
CA ALA A 30 12.08 7.19 -1.46
C ALA A 30 10.74 6.52 -1.09
N ASN A 31 10.80 5.31 -0.52
CA ASN A 31 9.68 4.78 0.25
C ASN A 31 9.71 5.46 1.62
N TYR A 32 8.75 6.35 1.87
CA TYR A 32 8.57 6.93 3.20
C TYR A 32 7.46 6.16 3.93
N ASN A 33 7.72 5.82 5.18
CA ASN A 33 6.75 5.21 6.07
C ASN A 33 6.50 6.20 7.21
N ILE A 34 5.24 6.57 7.42
CA ILE A 34 4.85 7.32 8.61
C ILE A 34 4.04 6.41 9.48
N ASN A 35 4.61 6.09 10.63
CA ASN A 35 3.86 5.56 11.74
C ASN A 35 3.14 6.73 12.43
N VAL A 36 1.81 6.70 12.44
CA VAL A 36 0.97 7.67 13.15
C VAL A 36 0.35 6.95 14.34
N ASN A 37 0.84 7.22 15.54
CA ASN A 37 0.12 6.81 16.72
C ASN A 37 -1.05 7.79 16.92
N SER A 38 -2.22 7.44 16.37
CA SER A 38 -3.45 8.10 16.74
C SER A 38 -4.07 7.31 17.88
N ASP A 39 -3.90 7.78 19.11
CA ASP A 39 -4.77 7.39 20.22
C ASP A 39 -6.15 8.02 19.95
N ASN A 40 -6.88 7.46 18.97
CA ASN A 40 -8.22 7.93 18.68
C ASN A 40 -9.13 7.44 19.80
N SER A 41 -9.66 8.40 20.55
CA SER A 41 -10.84 8.27 21.42
C SER A 41 -12.06 7.84 20.60
N GLY A 42 -12.07 6.56 20.20
CA GLY A 42 -13.07 5.98 19.30
C GLY A 42 -12.71 4.61 18.72
N GLY A 43 -11.63 3.95 19.17
CA GLY A 43 -11.37 2.55 18.84
C GLY A 43 -10.74 2.29 17.47
N SER A 44 -10.14 3.28 16.80
CA SER A 44 -9.25 3.04 15.67
C SER A 44 -7.81 2.98 16.16
N GLY A 45 -7.22 1.79 16.11
CA GLY A 45 -5.86 1.52 16.59
C GLY A 45 -4.77 2.27 15.84
N GLN A 46 -3.51 1.88 16.08
CA GLN A 46 -2.36 2.57 15.51
C GLN A 46 -2.35 2.45 13.99
N GLN A 47 -2.28 3.60 13.29
CA GLN A 47 -2.29 3.63 11.83
C GLN A 47 -0.93 4.00 11.26
N SER A 48 -0.53 3.38 10.16
CA SER A 48 0.65 3.79 9.42
C SER A 48 0.34 3.92 7.94
N VAL A 49 1.07 4.81 7.28
CA VAL A 49 0.91 5.06 5.85
C VAL A 49 2.27 5.01 5.18
N SER A 50 2.31 4.35 4.04
CA SER A 50 3.47 4.33 3.16
C SER A 50 3.04 4.58 1.73
N VAL A 51 3.95 5.13 0.94
CA VAL A 51 3.68 5.43 -0.46
C VAL A 51 4.91 5.08 -1.27
N ASN A 52 4.68 4.37 -2.36
CA ASN A 52 5.65 4.04 -3.37
C ASN A 52 5.47 4.97 -4.57
N ASN A 53 6.45 5.86 -4.76
CA ASN A 53 6.45 6.86 -5.83
C ASN A 53 6.66 6.30 -7.23
N GLU A 54 7.38 5.17 -7.34
CA GLU A 54 7.71 4.49 -8.59
C GLU A 54 6.48 3.80 -9.17
N HIS A 55 5.75 3.06 -8.34
CA HIS A 55 4.57 2.30 -8.76
C HIS A 55 3.25 3.05 -8.55
N LYS A 56 3.29 4.29 -8.02
CA LYS A 56 2.09 5.08 -7.69
C LYS A 56 1.11 4.30 -6.80
N VAL A 57 1.64 3.65 -5.75
CA VAL A 57 0.85 2.87 -4.78
C VAL A 57 0.93 3.53 -3.42
N ALA A 58 -0.18 3.53 -2.68
CA ALA A 58 -0.19 3.86 -1.25
C ALA A 58 -0.71 2.68 -0.43
N ASN A 59 -0.21 2.53 0.78
CA ASN A 59 -0.60 1.49 1.71
C ASN A 59 -0.92 2.12 3.07
N VAL A 60 -2.04 1.74 3.66
CA VAL A 60 -2.50 2.17 4.98
C VAL A 60 -2.72 0.93 5.84
N ASP A 61 -1.94 0.81 6.91
CA ASP A 61 -2.11 -0.24 7.91
C ASP A 61 -2.84 0.30 9.12
N ASN A 62 -3.82 -0.44 9.62
CA ASN A 62 -4.50 -0.16 10.88
C ASN A 62 -4.35 -1.37 11.80
N ASN A 63 -3.56 -1.20 12.85
CA ASN A 63 -3.35 -2.21 13.87
C ASN A 63 -4.29 -1.97 15.06
N ASN A 64 -5.43 -2.67 15.03
CA ASN A 64 -6.50 -2.53 16.02
C ASN A 64 -6.95 -3.90 16.56
N GLY A 65 -5.98 -4.75 16.90
CA GLY A 65 -6.25 -6.10 17.39
C GLY A 65 -7.10 -6.92 16.41
N TRP A 66 -8.26 -7.38 16.86
CA TRP A 66 -9.18 -8.19 16.05
C TRP A 66 -9.79 -7.42 14.87
N ASP A 67 -9.88 -6.09 14.95
CA ASP A 67 -10.45 -5.26 13.88
C ASP A 67 -9.35 -4.59 13.04
N SER A 68 -8.16 -5.20 13.01
CA SER A 68 -7.07 -4.78 12.14
C SER A 68 -7.44 -4.95 10.67
N TRP A 69 -6.92 -4.06 9.84
CA TRP A 69 -7.06 -4.12 8.39
C TRP A 69 -5.86 -3.46 7.72
N ASN A 70 -5.65 -3.77 6.45
CA ASN A 70 -4.66 -3.13 5.60
C ASN A 70 -5.35 -2.70 4.30
N SER A 71 -5.10 -1.48 3.83
CA SER A 71 -5.67 -0.94 2.59
C SER A 71 -4.56 -0.52 1.63
N LEU A 72 -4.64 -0.98 0.38
CA LEU A 72 -3.70 -0.63 -0.68
C LEU A 72 -4.45 0.08 -1.80
N TRP A 73 -3.92 1.23 -2.23
CA TRP A 73 -4.48 2.07 -3.28
C TRP A 73 -3.52 2.08 -4.46
N ASP A 74 -3.96 1.49 -5.58
CA ASP A 74 -3.20 1.43 -6.82
C ASP A 74 -3.71 2.52 -7.77
N TYR A 75 -2.99 3.64 -7.85
CA TYR A 75 -3.43 4.81 -8.62
C TYR A 75 -3.24 4.64 -10.12
N GLU A 76 -2.40 3.71 -10.56
CA GLU A 76 -2.20 3.39 -11.98
C GLU A 76 -3.43 2.66 -12.53
N TYR A 77 -3.92 1.64 -11.81
CA TYR A 77 -5.11 0.89 -12.19
C TYR A 77 -6.42 1.54 -11.74
N GLY A 78 -6.37 2.45 -10.76
CA GLY A 78 -7.53 3.18 -10.25
C GLY A 78 -8.42 2.34 -9.32
N PHE A 79 -7.85 1.33 -8.68
CA PHE A 79 -8.52 0.45 -7.72
C PHE A 79 -7.87 0.55 -6.35
N ALA A 80 -8.68 0.40 -5.32
CA ALA A 80 -8.23 0.21 -3.96
C ALA A 80 -8.71 -1.15 -3.45
N VAL A 81 -7.94 -1.74 -2.55
CA VAL A 81 -8.29 -2.99 -1.89
C VAL A 81 -8.08 -2.87 -0.40
N THR A 82 -9.02 -3.42 0.38
CA THR A 82 -8.90 -3.52 1.83
C THR A 82 -8.92 -4.99 2.23
N ARG A 83 -7.86 -5.45 2.89
CA ARG A 83 -7.79 -6.76 3.52
C ARG A 83 -8.30 -6.66 4.96
N LEU A 84 -9.36 -7.40 5.23
CA LEU A 84 -9.94 -7.52 6.57
C LEU A 84 -9.39 -8.77 7.24
N PHE A 85 -8.52 -8.61 8.24
CA PHE A 85 -7.78 -9.75 8.80
C PHE A 85 -8.70 -10.76 9.51
N LYS A 86 -9.66 -10.29 10.30
CA LYS A 86 -10.65 -11.15 10.98
C LYS A 86 -11.53 -11.94 10.01
N LYS A 87 -11.93 -11.31 8.90
CA LYS A 87 -12.77 -11.93 7.86
C LYS A 87 -11.99 -12.83 6.92
N LYS A 88 -10.65 -12.69 6.91
CA LYS A 88 -9.77 -13.37 5.96
C LYS A 88 -10.22 -13.14 4.51
N SER A 89 -10.66 -11.91 4.21
CA SER A 89 -11.14 -11.51 2.89
C SER A 89 -10.48 -10.21 2.43
N CYS A 90 -10.46 -10.02 1.11
CA CYS A 90 -10.13 -8.76 0.47
C CYS A 90 -11.40 -8.14 -0.13
N ILE A 91 -11.53 -6.83 -0.03
CA ILE A 91 -12.60 -6.07 -0.66
C ILE A 91 -11.95 -5.08 -1.62
N VAL A 92 -12.14 -5.31 -2.92
CA VAL A 92 -11.66 -4.43 -3.99
C VAL A 92 -12.77 -3.48 -4.38
N HIS A 93 -12.44 -2.22 -4.65
CA HIS A 93 -13.38 -1.25 -5.18
C HIS A 93 -12.67 -0.26 -6.11
N LYS A 94 -13.44 0.33 -7.02
CA LYS A 94 -12.93 1.43 -7.85
C LYS A 94 -12.72 2.67 -6.98
N MET A 95 -11.64 3.40 -7.22
CA MET A 95 -11.36 4.63 -6.49
C MET A 95 -12.21 5.79 -7.02
N ASN A 96 -12.92 6.47 -6.12
CA ASN A 96 -13.60 7.73 -6.44
C ASN A 96 -12.59 8.89 -6.48
N LYS A 97 -12.15 9.26 -7.68
CA LYS A 97 -11.17 10.34 -7.88
C LYS A 97 -11.66 11.73 -7.46
N ALA A 98 -12.96 11.94 -7.27
CA ALA A 98 -13.51 13.21 -6.79
C ALA A 98 -13.48 13.31 -5.25
N VAL A 99 -13.42 12.18 -4.56
CA VAL A 99 -13.48 12.10 -3.09
C VAL A 99 -12.12 11.73 -2.51
N MET A 100 -11.51 10.66 -3.00
CA MET A 100 -10.19 10.18 -2.54
C MET A 100 -9.08 11.16 -2.95
N PRO A 101 -8.04 11.34 -2.11
CA PRO A 101 -6.93 12.24 -2.44
C PRO A 101 -6.17 11.71 -3.66
N SER A 102 -5.73 12.63 -4.53
CA SER A 102 -4.79 12.28 -5.60
C SER A 102 -3.49 11.74 -4.99
N PHE A 103 -2.75 10.96 -5.77
CA PHE A 103 -1.46 10.43 -5.35
C PHE A 103 -0.51 11.55 -4.86
N GLN A 104 -0.43 12.66 -5.60
CA GLN A 104 0.41 13.80 -5.25
C GLN A 104 -0.03 14.48 -3.95
N ALA A 105 -1.35 14.63 -3.75
CA ALA A 105 -1.89 15.21 -2.52
C ALA A 105 -1.57 14.32 -1.31
N LEU A 106 -1.76 13.00 -1.44
CA LEU A 106 -1.38 12.05 -0.41
C LEU A 106 0.12 12.07 -0.15
N ASP A 107 0.94 12.09 -1.20
CA ASP A 107 2.41 12.12 -1.06
C ASP A 107 2.91 13.36 -0.32
N THR A 108 2.33 14.52 -0.61
CA THR A 108 2.62 15.77 0.12
C THR A 108 2.18 15.67 1.57
N LEU A 109 0.96 15.19 1.85
CA LEU A 109 0.45 15.03 3.22
C LEU A 109 1.34 14.11 4.06
N VAL A 110 1.85 13.04 3.46
CA VAL A 110 2.75 12.13 4.14
C VAL A 110 4.12 12.80 4.32
N LYS A 111 4.78 13.32 3.27
CA LYS A 111 6.10 13.99 3.40
C LYS A 111 6.12 15.09 4.45
N GLU A 112 5.05 15.88 4.53
CA GLU A 112 4.92 16.98 5.49
C GLU A 112 4.41 16.53 6.87
N LYS A 113 4.21 15.23 7.09
CA LYS A 113 3.69 14.61 8.32
C LYS A 113 2.33 15.16 8.76
N LYS A 114 1.54 15.71 7.83
CA LYS A 114 0.23 16.34 8.08
C LYS A 114 -0.91 15.34 8.37
N LEU A 115 -0.64 14.04 8.23
CA LEU A 115 -1.57 12.98 8.64
C LEU A 115 -1.59 12.75 10.16
N GLN A 116 -0.60 13.26 10.90
CA GLN A 116 -0.55 13.14 12.36
C GLN A 116 -1.53 14.10 13.06
N GLY A 117 -2.19 13.61 14.12
CA GLY A 117 -3.07 14.35 15.02
C GLY A 117 -4.44 14.75 14.43
N LYS A 118 -5.46 14.91 15.29
CA LYS A 118 -6.72 15.62 14.97
C LYS A 118 -6.62 17.07 15.48
N GLY A 119 -5.83 17.89 14.81
CA GLY A 119 -5.68 19.31 15.20
C GLY A 119 -6.94 20.13 14.88
N LEU A 120 -7.23 21.14 15.72
CA LEU A 120 -8.21 22.19 15.39
C LEU A 120 -7.96 22.71 13.96
N GLY A 121 -9.00 22.82 13.15
CA GLY A 121 -8.93 23.35 11.79
C GLY A 121 -8.68 22.32 10.68
N LYS A 122 -8.60 21.01 10.99
CA LYS A 122 -8.63 19.98 9.93
C LYS A 122 -10.06 19.80 9.40
N PRO A 123 -10.26 19.69 8.07
CA PRO A 123 -11.56 19.37 7.48
C PRO A 123 -12.14 18.08 8.05
N SER A 124 -13.47 17.99 8.10
CA SER A 124 -14.15 16.71 8.36
C SER A 124 -13.77 15.69 7.27
N PRO A 125 -13.51 14.42 7.63
CA PRO A 125 -13.27 13.39 6.64
C PRO A 125 -14.47 13.29 5.68
N LYS A 126 -14.19 13.05 4.41
CA LYS A 126 -15.23 12.68 3.46
C LYS A 126 -15.63 11.23 3.72
N SER A 127 -16.85 10.84 3.40
CA SER A 127 -17.33 9.47 3.59
C SER A 127 -17.68 8.82 2.25
N LEU A 128 -17.31 7.56 2.09
CA LEU A 128 -17.70 6.71 0.97
C LEU A 128 -18.38 5.45 1.52
N ILE A 129 -19.48 5.06 0.89
CA ILE A 129 -20.23 3.85 1.27
C ILE A 129 -20.25 2.94 0.06
N TYR A 130 -19.95 1.67 0.29
CA TYR A 130 -19.87 0.64 -0.74
C TYR A 130 -20.74 -0.56 -0.37
N THR A 131 -21.43 -1.12 -1.35
CA THR A 131 -22.10 -2.42 -1.24
C THR A 131 -21.15 -3.50 -1.73
N VAL A 132 -20.88 -4.51 -0.90
CA VAL A 132 -20.03 -5.64 -1.24
C VAL A 132 -20.86 -6.70 -1.96
N ASN A 133 -20.44 -7.07 -3.16
CA ASN A 133 -21.03 -8.17 -3.89
C ASN A 133 -20.72 -9.50 -3.16
N PRO A 134 -21.70 -10.37 -2.89
CA PRO A 134 -21.48 -11.67 -2.26
C PRO A 134 -20.68 -12.64 -3.14
N ASP A 135 -20.64 -12.43 -4.45
CA ASP A 135 -19.88 -13.27 -5.37
C ASP A 135 -18.39 -12.93 -5.33
N LYS A 136 -17.57 -13.99 -5.29
CA LYS A 136 -16.12 -13.86 -5.31
C LYS A 136 -15.65 -13.38 -6.68
N VAL A 137 -14.64 -12.52 -6.68
CA VAL A 137 -13.91 -12.18 -7.88
C VAL A 137 -13.00 -13.35 -8.25
N ASN A 138 -13.28 -13.97 -9.40
CA ASN A 138 -12.53 -15.12 -9.88
C ASN A 138 -11.20 -14.74 -10.56
N ASN A 139 -11.09 -13.51 -11.09
CA ASN A 139 -9.89 -13.04 -11.78
C ASN A 139 -9.45 -11.68 -11.21
N LEU A 140 -8.25 -11.65 -10.61
CA LEU A 140 -7.65 -10.44 -10.04
C LEU A 140 -6.79 -9.65 -11.04
N ASP A 141 -6.51 -10.19 -12.24
CA ASP A 141 -5.56 -9.62 -13.21
C ASP A 141 -5.95 -8.20 -13.65
N GLN A 142 -7.25 -7.88 -13.58
CA GLN A 142 -7.79 -6.57 -13.93
C GLN A 142 -7.49 -5.46 -12.91
N PHE A 143 -7.00 -5.78 -11.70
CA PHE A 143 -6.84 -4.82 -10.61
C PHE A 143 -5.40 -4.33 -10.40
N GLY A 144 -4.44 -4.87 -11.15
CA GLY A 144 -3.03 -4.49 -11.04
C GLY A 144 -2.22 -5.37 -10.09
N LYS A 145 -0.89 -5.38 -10.32
CA LYS A 145 0.05 -6.33 -9.69
C LYS A 145 0.08 -6.20 -8.16
N SER A 146 -0.07 -4.99 -7.64
CA SER A 146 -0.04 -4.69 -6.21
C SER A 146 -1.22 -5.34 -5.47
N ILE A 147 -2.42 -5.26 -6.06
CA ILE A 147 -3.64 -5.87 -5.51
C ILE A 147 -3.58 -7.39 -5.61
N ILE A 148 -3.10 -7.93 -6.75
CA ILE A 148 -2.89 -9.37 -6.92
C ILE A 148 -1.94 -9.90 -5.84
N ALA A 149 -0.83 -9.21 -5.59
CA ALA A 149 0.14 -9.60 -4.57
C ALA A 149 -0.47 -9.61 -3.16
N MET A 150 -1.24 -8.57 -2.81
CA MET A 150 -1.86 -8.44 -1.49
C MET A 150 -2.94 -9.51 -1.21
N CYS A 151 -3.71 -9.89 -2.22
CA CYS A 151 -4.88 -10.77 -2.09
C CYS A 151 -4.69 -12.18 -2.63
N LYS A 152 -3.46 -12.56 -2.98
CA LYS A 152 -3.14 -13.91 -3.46
C LYS A 152 -3.57 -14.97 -2.45
N GLY A 153 -4.43 -15.89 -2.89
CA GLY A 153 -4.95 -16.97 -2.05
C GLY A 153 -6.00 -16.53 -1.01
N ILE A 154 -6.49 -15.29 -1.08
CA ILE A 154 -7.50 -14.74 -0.17
C ILE A 154 -8.80 -14.51 -0.94
N PRO A 155 -9.95 -14.98 -0.44
CA PRO A 155 -11.26 -14.64 -1.01
C PRO A 155 -11.39 -13.13 -1.22
N THR A 156 -11.60 -12.73 -2.47
CA THR A 156 -11.70 -11.32 -2.85
C THR A 156 -13.09 -11.03 -3.37
N TYR A 157 -13.66 -9.92 -2.96
CA TYR A 157 -15.00 -9.48 -3.31
C TYR A 157 -14.94 -8.08 -3.89
N MET A 158 -15.77 -7.82 -4.90
CA MET A 158 -15.89 -6.48 -5.48
C MET A 158 -16.92 -5.69 -4.67
N ALA A 159 -16.66 -4.41 -4.45
CA ALA A 159 -17.62 -3.50 -3.86
C ALA A 159 -17.89 -2.31 -4.78
N GLU A 160 -19.16 -1.92 -4.85
CA GLU A 160 -19.67 -0.85 -5.70
C GLU A 160 -20.10 0.34 -4.86
N GLU A 161 -19.70 1.53 -5.28
CA GLU A 161 -19.98 2.76 -4.54
C GLU A 161 -21.46 3.11 -4.65
N ILE A 162 -22.05 3.47 -3.52
CA ILE A 162 -23.42 3.93 -3.44
C ILE A 162 -23.44 5.43 -3.74
N GLN A 163 -23.96 5.79 -4.91
CA GLN A 163 -24.00 7.19 -5.34
C GLN A 163 -25.30 7.91 -4.95
N GLU A 164 -26.37 7.16 -4.66
CA GLU A 164 -27.68 7.75 -4.35
C GLU A 164 -28.16 7.43 -2.93
N PRO A 165 -28.75 8.41 -2.21
CA PRO A 165 -29.31 8.18 -0.88
C PRO A 165 -30.41 7.12 -0.83
N SER A 166 -31.15 6.92 -1.93
CA SER A 166 -32.21 5.92 -2.08
C SER A 166 -31.70 4.48 -1.91
N GLN A 167 -30.44 4.23 -2.30
CA GLN A 167 -29.78 2.93 -2.20
C GLN A 167 -29.30 2.62 -0.77
N ILE A 168 -29.31 3.61 0.13
CA ILE A 168 -28.87 3.47 1.52
C ILE A 168 -29.90 2.72 2.39
N LEU A 169 -31.18 2.77 2.01
CA LEU A 169 -32.30 2.21 2.79
C LEU A 169 -32.28 0.69 2.92
N TYR A 170 -31.47 -0.03 2.12
CA TYR A 170 -31.41 -1.50 2.09
C TYR A 170 -30.01 -2.04 2.40
N ILE A 171 -29.17 -1.25 3.04
CA ILE A 171 -27.81 -1.66 3.36
C ILE A 171 -27.82 -2.58 4.60
N GLY A 172 -27.24 -3.78 4.45
CA GLY A 172 -26.98 -4.71 5.57
C GLY A 172 -25.96 -4.17 6.57
N LYS A 173 -25.34 -5.04 7.38
CA LYS A 173 -24.29 -4.55 8.31
C LYS A 173 -23.08 -4.03 7.54
N CYS A 174 -22.45 -3.01 8.10
CA CYS A 174 -21.26 -2.38 7.54
C CYS A 174 -20.02 -2.61 8.41
N PHE A 175 -18.88 -2.83 7.75
CA PHE A 175 -17.56 -2.69 8.34
C PHE A 175 -17.00 -1.31 7.99
N ASN A 176 -16.73 -0.50 9.00
CA ASN A 176 -16.24 0.86 8.83
C ASN A 176 -14.73 0.90 9.01
N ILE A 177 -14.04 1.57 8.10
CA ILE A 177 -12.63 1.93 8.23
C ILE A 177 -12.49 3.44 8.17
N ASP A 178 -11.84 3.99 9.19
CA ASP A 178 -11.45 5.40 9.22
C ASP A 178 -10.00 5.51 8.79
N ILE A 179 -9.72 6.30 7.77
CA ILE A 179 -8.38 6.50 7.23
C ILE A 179 -7.94 7.90 7.64
N PHE A 180 -7.20 7.97 8.76
CA PHE A 180 -6.81 9.21 9.43
C PHE A 180 -7.99 10.20 9.56
N TRP A 181 -7.78 11.46 9.18
CA TRP A 181 -8.81 12.50 9.11
C TRP A 181 -9.29 12.75 7.67
N ILE A 182 -8.82 11.97 6.70
CA ILE A 182 -9.02 12.25 5.27
C ILE A 182 -10.28 11.59 4.71
N LEU A 183 -10.59 10.38 5.16
CA LEU A 183 -11.59 9.55 4.51
C LEU A 183 -12.15 8.50 5.48
N ASN A 184 -13.46 8.35 5.49
CA ASN A 184 -14.15 7.22 6.11
C ASN A 184 -14.72 6.34 4.99
N ILE A 185 -14.52 5.03 5.08
CA ILE A 185 -15.08 4.07 4.13
C ILE A 185 -15.92 3.05 4.87
N SER A 186 -17.15 2.84 4.41
CA SER A 186 -18.06 1.81 4.90
C SER A 186 -18.25 0.75 3.83
N PHE A 187 -17.82 -0.48 4.10
CA PHE A 187 -18.14 -1.65 3.27
C PHE A 187 -19.33 -2.37 3.86
N CYS A 188 -20.39 -2.59 3.10
CA CYS A 188 -21.63 -3.13 3.64
C CYS A 188 -22.13 -4.32 2.85
N GLY A 189 -22.65 -5.33 3.56
CA GLY A 189 -23.15 -6.57 2.97
C GLY A 189 -22.83 -7.80 3.83
N GLU A 190 -23.43 -8.94 3.49
CA GLU A 190 -23.30 -10.17 4.29
C GLU A 190 -21.84 -10.66 4.43
N THR A 191 -21.03 -10.46 3.39
CA THR A 191 -19.62 -10.86 3.36
C THR A 191 -18.75 -10.15 4.41
N VAL A 192 -19.24 -9.03 4.97
CA VAL A 192 -18.57 -8.31 6.08
C VAL A 192 -19.19 -8.60 7.45
N GLU A 193 -20.20 -9.46 7.53
CA GLU A 193 -20.83 -9.89 8.79
C GLU A 193 -19.96 -10.88 9.58
N ASN A 194 -20.03 -10.81 10.91
CA ASN A 194 -19.30 -11.69 11.84
C ASN A 194 -20.06 -12.99 12.02
#